data_AF-A0A1Q7YRK6-F1
#
_entry.id   AF-A0A1Q7YRK6-F1
#
_cell.length_a   1.000
_cell.length_b   1.000
_cell.length_c   1.000
_cell.angle_alpha   90.00
_cell.angle_beta   90.00
_cell.angle_gamma   90.00
#
_symmetry.space_group_name_H-M   'P 1'
#
loop_
_entity.id
_entity.type
_entity.pdbx_description
1 polymer ?
#
loop_
_entity_poly.entity_id
_entity_poly.type
_entity_poly.pdbx_seq_one_letter_code
_entity_poly.pdbx_strand_id
1 'polypeptide(L)'
;MKRLLSILLVVCLVVVSGACGNIFIRGALRPGFSTISGSVSIVQLSTVISGGGTKVQVTFVTFLLNGTSSTIGFCGDQRGLFPIDQNVRTDFTLGQPCDSIIVVVIIV
;
A
#
# COMPACT_ATOMS: atom_id res chain seq x y z
N MET A 1 -15.15 -17.93 -39.95
CA MET A 1 -15.44 -16.79 -39.05
C MET A 1 -15.79 -17.19 -37.60
N LYS A 2 -16.37 -18.37 -37.33
CA LYS A 2 -16.71 -18.81 -35.95
C LYS A 2 -15.52 -19.06 -35.02
N ARG A 3 -14.38 -19.54 -35.56
CA ARG A 3 -13.16 -19.82 -34.77
C ARG A 3 -12.42 -18.56 -34.29
N LEU A 4 -12.46 -17.49 -35.09
CA LEU A 4 -11.85 -16.20 -34.73
C LEU A 4 -12.61 -15.54 -33.57
N LEU A 5 -13.95 -15.64 -33.56
CA LEU A 5 -14.77 -15.15 -32.46
C LEU A 5 -14.43 -15.89 -31.16
N SER A 6 -14.26 -17.21 -31.23
CA SER A 6 -13.90 -18.02 -30.05
C SER A 6 -12.51 -17.69 -29.51
N ILE A 7 -11.53 -17.44 -30.37
CA ILE A 7 -10.17 -17.03 -29.95
C ILE A 7 -10.22 -15.64 -29.30
N LEU A 8 -10.95 -14.70 -29.89
CA LEU A 8 -11.11 -13.35 -29.33
C LEU A 8 -11.76 -13.38 -27.94
N LEU A 9 -12.75 -14.26 -27.74
CA LEU A 9 -13.46 -14.42 -26.47
C LEU A 9 -12.55 -14.99 -25.37
N VAL A 10 -11.69 -15.95 -25.72
CA VAL A 10 -10.68 -16.51 -24.80
C VAL A 10 -9.62 -15.47 -24.44
N VAL A 11 -9.13 -14.69 -25.42
CA VAL A 11 -8.17 -13.61 -25.17
C VAL A 11 -8.75 -12.54 -24.25
N CYS A 12 -10.00 -12.12 -24.46
CA CYS A 12 -10.67 -11.18 -23.55
C CYS A 12 -10.79 -11.72 -22.12
N LEU A 13 -11.10 -13.01 -21.93
CA LEU A 13 -11.19 -13.60 -20.59
C LEU A 13 -9.84 -13.58 -19.85
N VAL A 14 -8.73 -13.81 -20.56
CA VAL A 14 -7.38 -13.80 -19.98
C VAL A 14 -6.94 -12.38 -19.58
N VAL A 15 -7.34 -11.36 -20.35
CA VAL A 15 -7.00 -9.96 -20.02
C VAL A 15 -7.78 -9.49 -18.78
N VAL A 16 -9.02 -9.93 -18.58
CA VAL A 16 -9.84 -9.55 -17.42
C VAL A 16 -9.38 -10.22 -16.13
N SER A 17 -8.87 -11.47 -16.18
CA SER A 17 -8.42 -12.19 -14.98
C SER A 17 -7.04 -11.76 -14.45
N GLY A 18 -6.27 -10.99 -15.24
CA GLY A 18 -4.97 -10.46 -14.83
C GLY A 18 -5.04 -9.23 -13.92
N ALA A 19 -6.22 -8.63 -13.76
CA ALA A 19 -6.41 -7.44 -12.93
C ALA A 19 -6.80 -7.80 -11.48
N CYS A 20 -6.05 -8.68 -10.83
CA CYS A 20 -6.05 -8.80 -9.37
C CYS A 20 -5.23 -7.64 -8.78
N GLY A 21 -5.69 -6.41 -9.00
CA GLY A 21 -5.20 -5.26 -8.25
C GLY A 21 -5.78 -5.33 -6.86
N ASN A 22 -4.93 -5.30 -5.82
CA ASN A 22 -5.39 -5.14 -4.45
C ASN A 22 -6.12 -3.79 -4.35
N ILE A 23 -7.46 -3.82 -4.39
CA ILE A 23 -8.33 -2.68 -4.11
C ILE A 23 -8.37 -2.45 -2.59
N PHE A 24 -7.48 -1.60 -2.10
CA PHE A 24 -7.51 -1.14 -0.72
C PHE A 24 -8.55 -0.03 -0.57
N ILE A 25 -9.77 -0.38 -0.16
CA ILE A 25 -10.77 0.61 0.25
C ILE A 25 -10.39 1.10 1.66
N ARG A 26 -9.79 2.30 1.73
CA ARG A 26 -9.46 2.95 3.01
C ARG A 26 -10.70 3.65 3.55
N GLY A 27 -11.35 3.06 4.56
CA GLY A 27 -12.36 3.74 5.37
C GLY A 27 -11.69 4.56 6.47
N ALA A 28 -11.76 5.88 6.41
CA ALA A 28 -11.30 6.75 7.49
C ALA A 28 -12.51 7.22 8.32
N LEU A 29 -12.57 6.83 9.60
CA LEU A 29 -13.58 7.30 10.56
C LEU A 29 -13.38 8.79 10.93
N ARG A 30 -12.24 9.38 10.56
CA ARG A 30 -11.91 10.80 10.69
C ARG A 30 -11.28 11.29 9.38
N PRO A 31 -11.86 12.28 8.68
CA PRO A 31 -11.31 12.75 7.41
C PRO A 31 -9.86 13.24 7.60
N GLY A 32 -8.94 12.70 6.81
CA GLY A 32 -7.54 13.09 6.80
C GLY A 32 -6.63 12.38 7.82
N PHE A 33 -7.17 11.60 8.77
CA PHE A 33 -6.38 10.85 9.76
C PHE A 33 -6.66 9.36 9.65
N SER A 34 -5.61 8.54 9.76
CA SER A 34 -5.72 7.10 9.74
C SER A 34 -4.73 6.49 10.73
N THR A 35 -5.08 5.31 11.23
CA THR A 35 -4.28 4.53 12.17
C THR A 35 -4.19 3.12 11.64
N ILE A 36 -2.99 2.54 11.68
CA ILE A 36 -2.76 1.12 11.39
C ILE A 36 -1.96 0.49 12.52
N SER A 37 -2.28 -0.75 12.86
CA SER A 37 -1.50 -1.54 13.80
C SER A 37 -1.27 -2.95 13.26
N GLY A 38 -0.09 -3.50 13.50
CA GLY A 38 0.28 -4.86 13.11
C GLY A 38 1.78 -5.09 13.20
N SER A 39 2.22 -6.32 12.97
CA SER A 39 3.65 -6.63 12.90
C SER A 39 4.25 -6.16 11.59
N VAL A 40 5.38 -5.47 11.66
CA VAL A 40 6.09 -5.02 10.46
C VAL A 40 6.79 -6.21 9.83
N SER A 41 6.42 -6.57 8.59
CA SER A 41 7.05 -7.68 7.87
C SER A 41 8.04 -7.22 6.81
N ILE A 42 7.77 -6.10 6.15
CA ILE A 42 8.58 -5.59 5.04
C ILE A 42 8.65 -4.07 5.15
N VAL A 43 9.86 -3.53 4.96
CA VAL A 43 10.08 -2.09 4.84
C VAL A 43 10.96 -1.85 3.61
N GLN A 44 10.43 -1.11 2.63
CA GLN A 44 11.07 -0.88 1.35
C GLN A 44 11.08 0.62 1.01
N LEU A 45 12.24 1.14 0.61
CA LEU A 45 12.36 2.52 0.13
C LEU A 45 12.29 2.53 -1.40
N SER A 46 11.43 3.36 -1.96
CA SER A 46 11.27 3.51 -3.41
C SER A 46 10.97 4.97 -3.75
N THR A 47 10.84 5.27 -5.04
CA THR A 47 10.46 6.59 -5.54
C THR A 47 9.23 6.47 -6.42
N VAL A 48 8.21 7.27 -6.13
CA VAL A 48 7.00 7.37 -6.95
C VAL A 48 6.98 8.69 -7.71
N ILE A 49 6.38 8.68 -8.90
CA ILE A 49 6.23 9.89 -9.72
C ILE A 49 4.86 10.51 -9.35
N SER A 50 4.88 11.75 -8.86
CA SER A 50 3.65 12.50 -8.57
C SER A 50 3.07 13.13 -9.84
N GLY A 51 1.82 13.61 -9.77
CA GLY A 51 1.06 14.14 -10.91
C GLY A 51 1.65 15.35 -11.65
N GLY A 52 2.80 15.87 -11.19
CA GLY A 52 3.57 16.92 -11.87
C GLY A 52 4.95 16.47 -12.40
N GLY A 53 5.23 15.17 -12.46
CA GLY A 53 6.53 14.63 -12.90
C GLY A 53 7.63 14.64 -11.81
N THR A 54 7.34 15.17 -10.63
CA THR A 54 8.27 15.18 -9.49
C THR A 54 8.42 13.77 -8.91
N LYS A 55 9.67 13.34 -8.70
CA LYS A 55 9.99 12.10 -7.98
C LYS A 55 9.90 12.34 -6.49
N VAL A 56 9.04 11.59 -5.81
CA VAL A 56 8.87 11.62 -4.35
C VAL A 56 9.39 10.31 -3.79
N GLN A 57 10.27 10.39 -2.78
CA GLN A 57 10.74 9.22 -2.07
C GLN A 57 9.65 8.72 -1.11
N VAL A 58 9.39 7.42 -1.13
CA VAL A 58 8.33 6.77 -0.35
C VAL A 58 8.87 5.50 0.30
N THR A 59 8.63 5.37 1.59
CA THR A 59 8.87 4.14 2.35
C THR A 59 7.58 3.33 2.42
N PHE A 60 7.56 2.18 1.75
CA PHE A 60 6.48 1.21 1.82
C PHE A 60 6.69 0.29 3.02
N VAL A 61 5.70 0.25 3.90
CA VAL A 61 5.70 -0.58 5.10
C VAL A 61 4.54 -1.57 5.02
N THR A 62 4.85 -2.85 5.09
CA THR A 62 3.87 -3.93 5.13
C THR A 62 3.64 -4.34 6.57
N PHE A 63 2.40 -4.18 7.02
CA PHE A 63 1.92 -4.62 8.32
C PHE A 63 1.18 -5.94 8.17
N LEU A 64 1.39 -6.86 9.09
CA LEU A 64 0.70 -8.13 9.19
C LEU A 64 -0.16 -8.15 10.46
N LEU A 65 -1.45 -8.39 10.31
CA LEU A 65 -2.40 -8.49 11.42
C LEU A 65 -3.32 -9.69 11.18
N ASN A 66 -3.30 -10.67 12.09
CA ASN A 66 -4.13 -11.88 12.00
C ASN A 66 -4.01 -12.60 10.63
N GLY A 67 -2.81 -12.67 10.07
CA GLY A 67 -2.56 -13.27 8.76
C GLY A 67 -2.94 -12.42 7.54
N THR A 68 -3.51 -11.23 7.74
CA THR A 68 -3.79 -10.26 6.68
C THR A 68 -2.64 -9.28 6.54
N SER A 69 -2.16 -9.06 5.31
CA SER A 69 -1.11 -8.07 5.02
C SER A 69 -1.71 -6.76 4.50
N SER A 70 -1.14 -5.63 4.92
CA SER A 70 -1.55 -4.29 4.51
C SER A 70 -0.31 -3.44 4.27
N THR A 71 -0.15 -2.89 3.07
CA THR A 71 1.01 -2.07 2.71
C THR A 71 0.64 -0.60 2.67
N ILE A 72 1.39 0.25 3.37
CA ILE A 72 1.20 1.70 3.45
C ILE A 72 2.47 2.40 2.96
N GLY A 73 2.32 3.42 2.12
CA GLY A 73 3.45 4.22 1.62
C GLY A 73 3.56 5.54 2.36
N PHE A 74 4.65 5.74 3.11
CA PHE A 74 4.93 6.97 3.85
C PHE A 74 5.93 7.86 3.12
N CYS A 75 5.73 9.18 3.18
CA CYS A 75 6.63 10.13 2.53
C CYS A 75 8.02 10.17 3.19
N GLY A 76 9.08 10.14 2.38
CA GLY A 76 10.49 10.17 2.80
C GLY A 76 11.07 8.81 3.19
N ASP A 77 12.30 8.82 3.70
CA ASP A 77 12.96 7.64 4.29
C ASP A 77 12.53 7.48 5.76
N GLN A 78 11.65 6.52 6.01
CA GLN A 78 11.09 6.23 7.33
C GLN A 78 11.58 4.88 7.87
N ARG A 79 12.56 4.24 7.21
CA ARG A 79 13.00 2.88 7.54
C ARG A 79 13.47 2.72 8.99
N GLY A 80 14.06 3.78 9.56
CA GLY A 80 14.53 3.78 10.95
C GLY A 80 13.41 3.77 12.00
N LEU A 81 12.16 4.04 11.63
CA LEU A 81 11.01 4.04 12.54
C LEU A 81 10.30 2.68 12.63
N PHE A 82 10.56 1.78 11.68
CA PHE A 82 9.83 0.52 11.54
C PHE A 82 10.77 -0.69 11.69
N PRO A 83 10.96 -1.19 12.92
CA PRO A 83 11.69 -2.43 13.13
C PRO A 83 10.90 -3.63 12.61
N ILE A 84 11.56 -4.49 11.83
CA ILE A 84 10.98 -5.74 11.31
C ILE A 84 10.64 -6.69 12.47
N ASP A 85 9.59 -7.49 12.30
CA ASP A 85 9.06 -8.47 13.26
C ASP A 85 8.57 -7.89 14.60
N GLN A 86 8.38 -6.57 14.66
CA GLN A 86 7.81 -5.88 15.81
C GLN A 86 6.38 -5.47 15.54
N ASN A 87 5.52 -5.59 16.56
CA ASN A 87 4.17 -5.06 16.51
C ASN A 87 4.21 -3.55 16.76
N VAL A 88 3.68 -2.78 15.82
CA VAL A 88 3.67 -1.31 15.93
C VAL A 88 2.28 -0.76 15.66
N ARG A 89 1.99 0.39 16.24
CA ARG A 89 0.86 1.24 15.87
C ARG A 89 1.39 2.53 15.28
N THR A 90 0.84 2.90 14.14
CA THR A 90 1.21 4.11 13.40
C THR A 90 -0.03 4.95 13.17
N ASP A 91 0.02 6.20 13.62
CA ASP A 91 -0.97 7.22 13.27
C ASP A 91 -0.37 8.12 12.20
N PHE A 92 -1.14 8.40 11.16
CA PHE A 92 -0.68 9.14 9.98
C PHE A 92 -1.81 9.96 9.35
N THR A 93 -1.44 10.99 8.60
CA THR A 93 -2.36 11.74 7.75
C THR A 93 -2.36 11.19 6.33
N LEU A 94 -3.54 11.18 5.73
CA LEU A 94 -3.71 10.74 4.34
C LEU A 94 -3.18 11.82 3.39
N GLY A 95 -2.38 11.41 2.42
CA GLY A 95 -1.82 12.30 1.41
C GLY A 95 -1.71 11.64 0.04
N GLN A 96 -1.46 12.45 -0.99
CA GLN A 96 -1.16 11.98 -2.34
C GLN A 96 0.13 12.65 -2.82
N PRO A 97 1.18 11.89 -3.18
CA PRO A 97 1.20 10.46 -3.51
C PRO A 97 1.50 9.49 -2.34
N CYS A 98 1.75 10.00 -1.13
CA CYS A 98 2.12 9.21 0.03
C CYS A 98 1.51 9.80 1.31
N ASP A 99 1.41 8.97 2.34
CA ASP A 99 0.90 9.33 3.67
C ASP A 99 1.99 9.98 4.53
N SER A 100 1.64 10.88 5.44
CA SER A 100 2.59 11.52 6.36
C SER A 100 2.45 10.98 7.78
N ILE A 101 3.56 10.50 8.36
CA ILE A 101 3.56 9.93 9.71
C ILE A 101 3.36 11.03 10.75
N ILE A 102 2.48 10.79 11.71
CA ILE A 102 2.32 11.63 12.91
C ILE A 102 3.11 11.02 14.06
N VAL A 103 2.90 9.73 14.32
CA VAL A 103 3.58 9.00 15.40
C VAL A 103 3.65 7.51 15.09
N VAL A 104 4.76 6.88 15.50
CA VAL A 104 4.95 5.42 15.50
C VAL A 104 5.24 4.98 16.92
N VAL A 105 4.50 3.99 17.40
CA VAL A 105 4.64 3.42 18.75
C VAL A 105 4.83 1.92 18.63
N ILE A 106 5.86 1.38 19.27
CA ILE A 106 6.06 -0.07 19.39
C ILE A 106 5.11 -0.57 20.49
N ILE A 107 4.30 -1.57 20.14
CA ILE A 107 3.41 -2.25 21.08
C ILE A 107 4.14 -3.51 21.55
N VAL A 108 4.68 -3.45 22.77
CA VAL A 108 5.31 -4.56 23.50
C VAL A 108 4.28 -5.40 24.24
#